data_AF-A0A7V7TEA0-F1
#
_entry.id   AF-A0A7V7TEA0-F1
#
_cell.length_a   1.000
_cell.length_b   1.000
_cell.length_c   1.000
_cell.angle_alpha   90.00
_cell.angle_beta   90.00
_cell.angle_gamma   90.00
#
_symmetry.space_group_name_H-M   'P 1'
#
loop_
_entity.id
_entity.type
_entity.pdbx_description
1 polymer ?
#
loop_
_entity_poly.entity_id
_entity_poly.type
_entity_poly.pdbx_seq_one_letter_code
_entity_poly.pdbx_strand_id
1 'polypeptide(L)'
;MKKNTIILTCTLATLLSGCAAKTDFRKDVRDRPEAVKMDEKEHLEEINRVSYLVKPLMEEDNRAEIIKEITGSEVYIKQMNTGTEGAISSAAVNIHQGTTFSGSTSASQVQLAVTAVSLLLGEYNDGSNEITAKAWLPSVYDGKTIETPEDAEQVAIKFTEARIQEIAKKLDWSYSCIDGCGTSSILYHFENTKNITLPESFIYRPDEFIILVQFVPGFKKVKEHDPVKVLIGPEVAWGSRGITSYHASFYAGNIEKNEDGSVAIYKFENGRDFVNVKHNIAKTKLGYALYQTFHSTPYTVLGDARSGQSSVFYNNKAYTFYSNSRTQLTRYELDIEDLHGNKILQPFK
;
A
#
# COMPACT_ATOMS: atom_id res chain seq x y z
N MET A 1 64.90 51.33 13.35
CA MET A 1 63.72 51.60 12.50
C MET A 1 63.29 50.28 11.87
N LYS A 2 62.36 49.52 12.48
CA LYS A 2 60.93 49.42 12.12
C LYS A 2 60.63 49.22 10.62
N LYS A 3 60.22 47.98 10.26
CA LYS A 3 59.04 47.56 9.46
C LYS A 3 59.35 46.22 8.75
N ASN A 4 58.78 45.10 9.22
CA ASN A 4 57.50 44.48 8.81
C ASN A 4 57.61 43.71 7.47
N THR A 5 57.57 42.37 7.50
CA THR A 5 56.41 41.49 7.13
C THR A 5 56.25 41.43 5.60
N ILE A 6 56.20 40.30 4.89
CA ILE A 6 55.17 39.25 4.94
C ILE A 6 55.71 37.99 4.22
N ILE A 7 55.62 36.85 4.90
CA ILE A 7 55.68 35.50 4.35
C ILE A 7 54.38 35.30 3.53
N LEU A 8 54.48 35.09 2.22
CA LEU A 8 53.33 34.68 1.41
C LEU A 8 53.50 33.20 1.02
N THR A 9 53.13 32.34 1.97
CA THR A 9 52.88 30.92 1.72
C THR A 9 51.61 30.83 0.88
N CYS A 10 51.75 30.67 -0.44
CA CYS A 10 50.64 30.31 -1.33
C CYS A 10 50.23 28.86 -1.07
N THR A 11 49.57 28.64 0.06
CA THR A 11 48.81 27.43 0.33
C THR A 11 47.57 27.53 -0.55
N LEU A 12 47.66 26.96 -1.75
CA LEU A 12 46.52 26.74 -2.63
C LEU A 12 45.66 25.63 -1.99
N ALA A 13 44.98 25.98 -0.89
CA ALA A 13 43.97 25.15 -0.28
C ALA A 13 42.79 25.11 -1.25
N THR A 14 42.78 24.04 -2.05
CA THR A 14 41.63 23.31 -2.55
C THR A 14 40.28 23.76 -1.95
N LEU A 15 39.71 24.83 -2.49
CA LEU A 15 38.28 25.04 -2.48
C LEU A 15 37.69 24.26 -3.65
N LEU A 16 37.87 22.93 -3.61
CA LEU A 16 36.85 22.04 -4.13
C LEU A 16 35.68 22.17 -3.15
N SER A 17 34.95 23.27 -3.25
CA SER A 17 33.56 23.32 -2.81
C SER A 17 32.83 22.34 -3.72
N GLY A 18 32.96 21.05 -3.42
CA GLY A 18 32.02 20.07 -3.87
C GLY A 18 30.69 20.58 -3.38
N CYS A 19 29.86 21.08 -4.30
CA CYS A 19 28.43 20.98 -4.15
C CYS A 19 28.20 19.50 -3.86
N ALA A 20 28.14 19.12 -2.58
CA ALA A 20 27.75 17.79 -2.16
C ALA A 20 26.44 17.56 -2.90
N ALA A 21 26.48 16.65 -3.87
CA ALA A 21 25.39 16.46 -4.80
C ALA A 21 24.11 16.33 -3.98
N LYS A 22 23.11 17.17 -4.29
CA LYS A 22 21.75 17.03 -3.77
C LYS A 22 21.43 15.53 -3.75
N THR A 23 21.26 15.00 -2.54
CA THR A 23 20.79 13.66 -2.17
C THR A 23 20.73 12.60 -3.29
N ASP A 24 21.56 11.55 -3.22
CA ASP A 24 21.68 10.53 -4.27
C ASP A 24 20.52 9.51 -4.25
N PHE A 25 19.56 9.71 -5.16
CA PHE A 25 18.44 8.79 -5.41
C PHE A 25 18.89 7.34 -5.63
N ARG A 26 19.94 7.11 -6.42
CA ARG A 26 20.39 5.75 -6.78
C ARG A 26 21.04 5.05 -5.60
N LYS A 27 21.66 5.79 -4.69
CA LYS A 27 22.19 5.25 -3.44
C LYS A 27 21.04 4.80 -2.53
N ASP A 28 20.02 5.65 -2.33
CA ASP A 28 18.85 5.33 -1.51
C ASP A 28 18.11 4.09 -2.02
N VAL A 29 17.82 4.01 -3.33
CA VAL A 29 17.14 2.85 -3.94
C VAL A 29 17.90 1.53 -3.75
N ARG A 30 19.22 1.57 -3.56
CA ARG A 30 20.05 0.38 -3.28
C ARG A 30 20.11 0.04 -1.80
N ASP A 31 19.89 1.02 -0.93
CA ASP A 31 19.93 0.91 0.53
C ASP A 31 18.56 0.48 1.08
N ARG A 32 18.20 -0.77 0.80
CA ARG A 32 16.87 -1.31 1.11
C ARG A 32 16.67 -1.49 2.62
N PRO A 33 15.44 -1.34 3.13
CA PRO A 33 15.11 -1.70 4.51
C PRO A 33 15.48 -3.15 4.84
N GLU A 34 15.95 -3.37 6.06
CA GLU A 34 16.23 -4.71 6.56
C GLU A 34 14.92 -5.50 6.76
N ALA A 35 14.97 -6.81 6.53
CA ALA A 35 13.84 -7.70 6.72
C ALA A 35 14.05 -8.55 7.98
N VAL A 36 13.12 -8.47 8.92
CA VAL A 36 13.13 -9.23 10.18
C VAL A 36 12.11 -10.36 10.06
N LYS A 37 12.56 -11.59 10.31
CA LYS A 37 11.66 -12.75 10.33
C LYS A 37 10.72 -12.66 11.54
N MET A 38 9.42 -12.75 11.30
CA MET A 38 8.41 -12.79 12.35
C MET A 38 8.37 -14.17 13.02
N ASP A 39 8.10 -14.21 14.32
CA ASP A 39 7.83 -15.47 15.02
C ASP A 39 6.47 -16.02 14.54
N GLU A 40 6.51 -17.16 13.85
CA GLU A 40 5.33 -17.78 13.24
C GLU A 40 4.31 -18.27 14.28
N LYS A 41 4.69 -18.50 15.55
CA LYS A 41 3.73 -18.92 16.58
C LYS A 41 3.02 -17.72 17.19
N GLU A 42 3.75 -16.64 17.42
CA GLU A 42 3.19 -15.42 18.03
C GLU A 42 2.38 -14.60 17.02
N HIS A 43 2.83 -14.54 15.77
CA HIS A 43 2.26 -13.64 14.75
C HIS A 43 1.45 -14.38 13.67
N LEU A 44 1.07 -15.64 13.89
CA LEU A 44 0.37 -16.46 12.89
C LEU A 44 -0.89 -15.77 12.34
N GLU A 45 -1.69 -15.17 13.21
CA GLU A 45 -2.94 -14.52 12.81
C GLU A 45 -2.68 -13.31 11.92
N GLU A 46 -1.67 -12.50 12.24
CA GLU A 46 -1.27 -11.34 11.45
C GLU A 46 -0.71 -11.77 10.09
N ILE A 47 0.19 -12.76 10.08
CA ILE A 47 0.75 -13.33 8.84
C ILE A 47 -0.38 -13.83 7.95
N ASN A 48 -1.30 -14.63 8.48
CA ASN A 48 -2.41 -15.19 7.70
C ASN A 48 -3.38 -14.11 7.22
N ARG A 49 -3.67 -13.10 8.06
CA ARG A 49 -4.51 -11.95 7.70
C ARG A 49 -3.92 -11.19 6.53
N VAL A 50 -2.68 -10.73 6.64
CA VAL A 50 -2.05 -9.92 5.59
C VAL A 50 -1.89 -10.77 4.32
N SER A 51 -1.43 -12.02 4.44
CA SER A 51 -1.35 -12.96 3.33
C SER A 51 -2.69 -13.15 2.61
N TYR A 52 -3.81 -13.27 3.32
CA TYR A 52 -5.13 -13.36 2.69
C TYR A 52 -5.53 -12.08 1.93
N LEU A 53 -5.22 -10.91 2.49
CA LEU A 53 -5.54 -9.62 1.86
C LEU A 53 -4.75 -9.42 0.56
N VAL A 54 -3.51 -9.94 0.49
CA VAL A 54 -2.66 -9.88 -0.70
C VAL A 54 -2.58 -11.18 -1.50
N LYS A 55 -3.48 -12.12 -1.26
CA LYS A 55 -3.51 -13.40 -1.99
C LYS A 55 -3.47 -13.28 -3.52
N PRO A 56 -3.93 -12.21 -4.19
CA PRO A 56 -3.76 -12.11 -5.65
C PRO A 56 -2.29 -12.15 -6.11
N LEU A 57 -1.32 -11.87 -5.23
CA LEU A 57 0.12 -12.01 -5.49
C LEU A 57 0.63 -13.45 -5.42
N MET A 58 -0.19 -14.40 -4.96
CA MET A 58 0.19 -15.80 -4.80
C MET A 58 -0.23 -16.61 -6.03
N GLU A 59 0.47 -17.72 -6.23
CA GLU A 59 0.07 -18.79 -7.15
C GLU A 59 -1.24 -19.45 -6.69
N GLU A 60 -1.95 -20.08 -7.63
CA GLU A 60 -3.30 -20.60 -7.41
C GLU A 60 -3.42 -21.55 -6.21
N ASP A 61 -2.51 -22.50 -6.06
CA ASP A 61 -2.53 -23.46 -4.95
C ASP A 61 -2.38 -22.78 -3.59
N ASN A 62 -1.45 -21.83 -3.49
CA ASN A 62 -1.21 -21.06 -2.26
C ASN A 62 -2.40 -20.15 -1.93
N ARG A 63 -3.08 -19.60 -2.94
CA ARG A 63 -4.34 -18.86 -2.77
C ARG A 63 -5.43 -19.74 -2.18
N ALA A 64 -5.59 -20.95 -2.70
CA ALA A 64 -6.59 -21.89 -2.23
C ALA A 64 -6.31 -22.30 -0.77
N GLU A 65 -5.04 -22.56 -0.44
CA GLU A 65 -4.63 -22.92 0.92
C GLU A 65 -4.91 -21.79 1.92
N ILE A 66 -4.52 -20.54 1.63
CA ILE A 66 -4.77 -19.44 2.57
C ILE A 66 -6.28 -19.14 2.73
N ILE A 67 -7.07 -19.31 1.67
CA ILE A 67 -8.54 -19.21 1.76
C ILE A 67 -9.08 -20.29 2.70
N LYS A 68 -8.61 -21.53 2.57
CA LYS A 68 -9.00 -22.64 3.46
C LYS A 68 -8.60 -22.37 4.90
N GLU A 69 -7.38 -21.89 5.15
CA GLU A 69 -6.91 -21.57 6.50
C GLU A 69 -7.78 -20.50 7.17
N ILE A 70 -8.08 -19.41 6.46
CA ILE A 70 -8.93 -18.33 7.00
C ILE A 70 -10.36 -18.81 7.22
N THR A 71 -10.95 -19.50 6.24
CA THR A 71 -12.34 -19.94 6.32
C THR A 71 -12.55 -21.10 7.30
N GLY A 72 -11.50 -21.87 7.61
CA GLY A 72 -11.49 -22.88 8.66
C GLY A 72 -11.06 -22.37 10.04
N SER A 73 -10.75 -21.08 10.18
CA SER A 73 -10.32 -20.51 11.46
C SER A 73 -11.50 -20.35 12.42
N GLU A 74 -11.27 -20.57 13.73
CA GLU A 74 -12.32 -20.42 14.74
C GLU A 74 -12.98 -19.03 14.74
N VAL A 75 -12.20 -17.99 14.44
CA VAL A 75 -12.69 -16.60 14.44
C VAL A 75 -13.72 -16.39 13.32
N TYR A 76 -13.45 -16.94 12.13
CA TYR A 76 -14.38 -16.90 11.02
C TYR A 76 -15.61 -17.79 11.27
N ILE A 77 -15.40 -18.97 11.85
CA ILE A 77 -16.45 -19.92 12.19
C ILE A 77 -17.41 -19.36 13.24
N LYS A 78 -16.91 -18.70 14.28
CA LYS A 78 -17.74 -18.09 15.35
C LYS A 78 -18.64 -16.95 14.84
N GLN A 79 -18.27 -16.31 13.74
CA GLN A 79 -19.10 -15.29 13.08
C GLN A 79 -20.08 -15.87 12.06
N MET A 80 -20.02 -17.18 11.79
CA MET A 80 -20.93 -17.92 10.91
C MET A 80 -21.94 -18.73 11.73
N ASN A 81 -23.15 -18.97 11.18
CA ASN A 81 -24.04 -20.01 11.71
C ASN A 81 -23.41 -21.40 11.52
N THR A 82 -23.49 -22.26 12.54
CA THR A 82 -22.81 -23.58 12.64
C THR A 82 -23.11 -24.59 11.51
N GLY A 83 -24.19 -24.43 10.74
CA GLY A 83 -24.49 -25.28 9.58
C GLY A 83 -23.66 -24.99 8.32
N THR A 84 -22.90 -23.89 8.32
CA THR A 84 -22.27 -23.27 7.14
C THR A 84 -20.79 -23.66 6.99
N GLU A 85 -20.16 -24.03 8.10
CA GLU A 85 -18.72 -24.33 8.26
C GLU A 85 -18.25 -25.53 7.42
N GLY A 86 -18.89 -26.69 7.60
CA GLY A 86 -18.48 -27.93 6.94
C GLY A 86 -18.65 -27.86 5.42
N ALA A 87 -19.65 -27.10 4.94
CA ALA A 87 -19.96 -26.94 3.53
C ALA A 87 -18.98 -26.00 2.80
N ILE A 88 -18.51 -24.90 3.40
CA ILE A 88 -17.51 -24.02 2.77
C ILE A 88 -16.14 -24.69 2.74
N SER A 89 -15.73 -25.32 3.85
CA SER A 89 -14.43 -26.01 3.92
C SER A 89 -14.36 -27.19 2.96
N SER A 90 -15.42 -28.01 2.88
CA SER A 90 -15.51 -29.09 1.88
C SER A 90 -15.61 -28.56 0.46
N ALA A 91 -16.34 -27.46 0.22
CA ALA A 91 -16.41 -26.81 -1.08
C ALA A 91 -15.04 -26.33 -1.56
N ALA A 92 -14.25 -25.69 -0.69
CA ALA A 92 -12.90 -25.24 -1.02
C ALA A 92 -11.98 -26.42 -1.39
N VAL A 93 -12.06 -27.54 -0.66
CA VAL A 93 -11.30 -28.77 -0.96
C VAL A 93 -11.75 -29.42 -2.28
N ASN A 94 -13.06 -29.53 -2.52
CA ASN A 94 -13.59 -30.16 -3.73
C ASN A 94 -13.24 -29.36 -4.99
N ILE A 95 -13.25 -28.03 -4.92
CA ILE A 95 -12.81 -27.15 -6.02
C ILE A 95 -11.30 -27.32 -6.26
N HIS A 96 -10.49 -27.31 -5.19
CA HIS A 96 -9.04 -27.50 -5.30
C HIS A 96 -8.66 -28.86 -5.93
N GLN A 97 -9.44 -29.91 -5.66
CA GLN A 97 -9.23 -31.24 -6.24
C GLN A 97 -9.83 -31.40 -7.64
N GLY A 98 -10.40 -30.34 -8.24
CA GLY A 98 -11.01 -30.39 -9.57
C GLY A 98 -12.31 -31.21 -9.64
N THR A 99 -12.94 -31.50 -8.50
CA THR A 99 -14.19 -32.26 -8.45
C THR A 99 -15.38 -31.30 -8.54
N THR A 100 -16.24 -31.52 -9.53
CA THR A 100 -17.46 -30.75 -9.72
C THR A 100 -18.48 -31.06 -8.61
N PHE A 101 -19.21 -30.03 -8.15
CA PHE A 101 -20.32 -30.16 -7.21
C PHE A 101 -21.52 -30.89 -7.85
N SER A 102 -21.39 -32.17 -8.12
CA SER A 102 -22.48 -33.00 -8.62
C SER A 102 -23.24 -33.62 -7.45
N GLY A 103 -24.28 -32.96 -6.93
CA GLY A 103 -25.27 -33.64 -6.09
C GLY A 103 -26.03 -32.86 -5.02
N SER A 104 -25.74 -31.57 -4.77
CA SER A 104 -26.39 -30.82 -3.68
C SER A 104 -27.75 -30.23 -4.09
N THR A 105 -28.82 -30.65 -3.40
CA THR A 105 -30.22 -30.27 -3.68
C THR A 105 -30.78 -29.17 -2.78
N SER A 106 -30.01 -28.68 -1.79
CA SER A 106 -30.46 -27.61 -0.89
C SER A 106 -29.94 -26.23 -1.33
N ALA A 107 -30.81 -25.22 -1.30
CA ALA A 107 -30.48 -23.84 -1.70
C ALA A 107 -29.32 -23.23 -0.89
N SER A 108 -29.20 -23.59 0.39
CA SER A 108 -28.08 -23.18 1.26
C SER A 108 -26.75 -23.74 0.77
N GLN A 109 -26.69 -25.02 0.36
CA GLN A 109 -25.45 -25.62 -0.17
C GLN A 109 -25.05 -25.04 -1.53
N VAL A 110 -26.01 -24.70 -2.40
CA VAL A 110 -25.73 -24.01 -3.66
C VAL A 110 -25.17 -22.62 -3.39
N GLN A 111 -25.76 -21.86 -2.47
CA GLN A 111 -25.25 -20.53 -2.09
C GLN A 111 -23.84 -20.59 -1.50
N LEU A 112 -23.53 -21.67 -0.78
CA LEU A 112 -22.21 -21.89 -0.20
C LEU A 112 -21.17 -22.33 -1.23
N ALA A 113 -21.53 -23.21 -2.16
CA ALA A 113 -20.70 -23.54 -3.30
C ALA A 113 -20.41 -22.29 -4.14
N VAL A 114 -21.42 -21.46 -4.42
CA VAL A 114 -21.25 -20.17 -5.11
C VAL A 114 -20.35 -19.22 -4.31
N THR A 115 -20.42 -19.22 -2.98
CA THR A 115 -19.55 -18.41 -2.13
C THR A 115 -18.11 -18.90 -2.18
N ALA A 116 -17.86 -20.19 -2.01
CA ALA A 116 -16.53 -20.79 -2.13
C ALA A 116 -15.93 -20.59 -3.53
N VAL A 117 -16.73 -20.81 -4.58
CA VAL A 117 -16.38 -20.50 -5.97
C VAL A 117 -16.11 -19.01 -6.15
N SER A 118 -16.89 -18.11 -5.53
CA SER A 118 -16.62 -16.67 -5.60
C SER A 118 -15.33 -16.27 -4.85
N LEU A 119 -14.96 -16.98 -3.77
CA LEU A 119 -13.74 -16.71 -3.02
C LEU A 119 -12.50 -17.19 -3.80
N LEU A 120 -12.61 -18.31 -4.52
CA LEU A 120 -11.53 -18.91 -5.32
C LEU A 120 -11.43 -18.31 -6.73
N LEU A 121 -12.57 -18.15 -7.42
CA LEU A 121 -12.67 -17.72 -8.82
C LEU A 121 -13.15 -16.28 -9.02
N GLY A 122 -13.58 -15.58 -7.96
CA GLY A 122 -14.21 -14.26 -8.08
C GLY A 122 -13.31 -13.18 -8.68
N GLU A 123 -12.01 -13.44 -8.78
CA GLU A 123 -11.02 -12.62 -9.46
C GLU A 123 -10.07 -13.55 -10.24
N TYR A 124 -10.63 -14.34 -11.18
CA TYR A 124 -9.89 -15.24 -12.08
C TYR A 124 -8.73 -14.49 -12.75
N ASN A 125 -7.50 -14.82 -12.37
CA ASN A 125 -6.29 -14.37 -13.07
C ASN A 125 -5.31 -15.54 -13.22
N ASP A 126 -4.61 -15.57 -14.35
CA ASP A 126 -3.81 -16.67 -14.91
C ASP A 126 -2.56 -17.07 -14.09
N GLY A 127 -2.31 -16.41 -12.97
CA GLY A 127 -1.10 -16.52 -12.20
C GLY A 127 -1.03 -15.43 -11.14
N SER A 128 0.06 -15.41 -10.37
CA SER A 128 0.30 -14.37 -9.36
C SER A 128 0.34 -12.99 -10.02
N ASN A 129 -0.51 -12.08 -9.58
CA ASN A 129 -0.45 -10.69 -10.00
C ASN A 129 0.85 -10.05 -9.52
N GLU A 130 1.38 -9.13 -10.30
CA GLU A 130 2.55 -8.36 -9.90
C GLU A 130 2.21 -7.25 -8.89
N ILE A 131 0.94 -6.85 -8.81
CA ILE A 131 0.45 -5.82 -7.89
C ILE A 131 -0.91 -6.24 -7.37
N THR A 132 -1.19 -5.92 -6.11
CA THR A 132 -2.54 -5.83 -5.59
C THR A 132 -2.68 -4.56 -4.76
N ALA A 133 -3.78 -3.84 -4.92
CA ALA A 133 -4.01 -2.61 -4.19
C ALA A 133 -5.51 -2.44 -4.00
N LYS A 134 -5.99 -2.42 -2.75
CA LYS A 134 -7.43 -2.36 -2.45
C LYS A 134 -7.73 -1.42 -1.29
N ALA A 135 -8.92 -0.84 -1.37
CA ALA A 135 -9.59 -0.17 -0.28
C ALA A 135 -10.91 -0.87 0.06
N TRP A 136 -11.22 -0.87 1.35
CA TRP A 136 -12.50 -1.25 1.94
C TRP A 136 -13.04 -0.09 2.74
N LEU A 137 -14.35 0.10 2.76
CA LEU A 137 -15.00 1.18 3.49
C LEU A 137 -16.07 0.62 4.43
N PRO A 138 -16.24 1.24 5.62
CA PRO A 138 -17.29 0.87 6.54
C PRO A 138 -18.68 1.20 5.97
N SER A 139 -19.74 0.71 6.60
CA SER A 139 -21.12 1.12 6.30
C SER A 139 -21.43 2.57 6.68
N VAL A 140 -20.65 3.15 7.61
CA VAL A 140 -20.78 4.53 8.10
C VAL A 140 -19.39 5.16 8.17
N TYR A 141 -19.22 6.33 7.55
CA TYR A 141 -17.98 7.11 7.59
C TYR A 141 -18.28 8.56 7.98
N ASP A 142 -17.59 9.10 8.98
CA ASP A 142 -17.84 10.44 9.55
C ASP A 142 -19.34 10.72 9.86
N GLY A 143 -20.02 9.71 10.43
CA GLY A 143 -21.43 9.80 10.79
C GLY A 143 -22.41 9.74 9.61
N LYS A 144 -21.94 9.53 8.37
CA LYS A 144 -22.78 9.36 7.19
C LYS A 144 -22.84 7.90 6.75
N THR A 145 -24.04 7.38 6.58
CA THR A 145 -24.28 6.05 6.01
C THR A 145 -23.89 6.04 4.53
N ILE A 146 -23.25 4.95 4.09
CA ILE A 146 -22.89 4.71 2.69
C ILE A 146 -23.90 3.71 2.10
N GLU A 147 -24.80 4.19 1.25
CA GLU A 147 -25.92 3.39 0.73
C GLU A 147 -25.70 2.91 -0.71
N THR A 148 -24.94 3.69 -1.50
CA THR A 148 -24.70 3.46 -2.92
C THR A 148 -23.20 3.35 -3.27
N PRO A 149 -22.85 2.70 -4.41
CA PRO A 149 -21.48 2.73 -4.94
C PRO A 149 -20.92 4.15 -5.12
N GLU A 150 -21.77 5.10 -5.49
CA GLU A 150 -21.43 6.50 -5.68
C GLU A 150 -21.10 7.18 -4.35
N ASP A 151 -21.86 6.90 -3.28
CA ASP A 151 -21.53 7.37 -1.92
C ASP A 151 -20.18 6.81 -1.46
N ALA A 152 -19.91 5.54 -1.75
CA ALA A 152 -18.65 4.89 -1.40
C ALA A 152 -17.47 5.52 -2.13
N GLU A 153 -17.64 5.90 -3.40
CA GLU A 153 -16.63 6.65 -4.15
C GLU A 153 -16.38 8.04 -3.54
N GLN A 154 -17.42 8.77 -3.17
CA GLN A 154 -17.28 10.06 -2.49
C GLN A 154 -16.59 9.93 -1.12
N VAL A 155 -16.86 8.84 -0.39
CA VAL A 155 -16.15 8.53 0.85
C VAL A 155 -14.70 8.14 0.58
N ALA A 156 -14.40 7.38 -0.49
CA ALA A 156 -13.03 7.03 -0.85
C ALA A 156 -12.17 8.27 -1.17
N ILE A 157 -12.75 9.29 -1.80
CA ILE A 157 -12.11 10.58 -2.03
C ILE A 157 -11.76 11.26 -0.70
N LYS A 158 -12.73 11.35 0.22
CA LYS A 158 -12.49 11.96 1.55
C LYS A 158 -11.49 11.18 2.39
N PHE A 159 -11.56 9.85 2.33
CA PHE A 159 -10.62 8.97 2.98
C PHE A 159 -9.21 9.20 2.45
N THR A 160 -9.06 9.31 1.13
CA THR A 160 -7.79 9.63 0.47
C THR A 160 -7.26 10.97 0.95
N GLU A 161 -8.09 12.02 0.93
CA GLU A 161 -7.74 13.34 1.43
C GLU A 161 -7.25 13.29 2.88
N ALA A 162 -7.92 12.52 3.74
CA ALA A 162 -7.48 12.33 5.13
C ALA A 162 -6.11 11.63 5.23
N ARG A 163 -5.79 10.67 4.36
CA ARG A 163 -4.45 10.04 4.31
C ARG A 163 -3.38 11.03 3.85
N ILE A 164 -3.69 11.86 2.85
CA ILE A 164 -2.79 12.91 2.34
C ILE A 164 -2.53 13.96 3.42
N GLN A 165 -3.56 14.39 4.16
CA GLN A 165 -3.44 15.28 5.30
C GLN A 165 -2.54 14.72 6.41
N GLU A 166 -2.68 13.43 6.72
CA GLU A 166 -1.82 12.78 7.72
C GLU A 166 -0.35 12.77 7.29
N ILE A 167 -0.04 12.53 6.01
CA ILE A 167 1.32 12.65 5.48
C ILE A 167 1.84 14.09 5.65
N ALA A 168 1.06 15.08 5.24
CA ALA A 168 1.44 16.49 5.31
C ALA A 168 1.72 16.91 6.76
N LYS A 169 0.85 16.50 7.69
CA LYS A 169 0.98 16.74 9.12
C LYS A 169 2.22 16.10 9.72
N LYS A 170 2.53 14.84 9.37
CA LYS A 170 3.74 14.16 9.86
C LYS A 170 5.03 14.79 9.34
N LEU A 171 5.03 15.29 8.11
CA LEU A 171 6.18 15.99 7.53
C LEU A 171 6.29 17.45 8.01
N ASP A 172 5.20 18.02 8.52
CA ASP A 172 5.00 19.47 8.69
C ASP A 172 5.18 20.26 7.38
N TRP A 173 4.67 19.70 6.28
CA TRP A 173 4.75 20.28 4.93
C TRP A 173 3.38 20.79 4.47
N SER A 174 3.40 21.73 3.53
CA SER A 174 2.19 22.13 2.82
C SER A 174 1.90 21.16 1.68
N TYR A 175 0.62 20.96 1.40
CA TYR A 175 0.17 20.20 0.24
C TYR A 175 -0.98 20.93 -0.46
N SER A 176 -1.11 20.69 -1.76
CA SER A 176 -2.25 21.16 -2.58
C SER A 176 -2.69 20.07 -3.53
N CYS A 177 -3.98 20.03 -3.85
CA CYS A 177 -4.47 19.25 -4.98
C CYS A 177 -4.28 20.09 -6.24
N ILE A 178 -3.50 19.58 -7.19
CA ILE A 178 -3.12 20.30 -8.41
C ILE A 178 -3.90 19.83 -9.64
N ASP A 179 -4.47 18.61 -9.59
CA ASP A 179 -5.31 18.07 -10.65
C ASP A 179 -6.23 16.97 -10.14
N GLY A 180 -7.37 16.78 -10.80
CA GLY A 180 -8.32 15.71 -10.49
C GLY A 180 -9.00 15.80 -9.12
N CYS A 181 -9.03 16.98 -8.49
CA CYS A 181 -9.59 17.18 -7.16
C CYS A 181 -11.06 16.76 -7.10
N GLY A 182 -11.40 15.89 -6.13
CA GLY A 182 -12.76 15.36 -6.01
C GLY A 182 -13.10 14.25 -7.01
N THR A 183 -12.11 13.68 -7.68
CA THR A 183 -12.28 12.55 -8.61
C THR A 183 -11.52 11.31 -8.15
N SER A 184 -11.58 10.23 -8.91
CA SER A 184 -10.90 8.96 -8.61
C SER A 184 -9.44 8.88 -9.04
N SER A 185 -8.92 9.92 -9.70
CA SER A 185 -7.51 10.07 -10.07
C SER A 185 -7.05 11.46 -9.66
N ILE A 186 -6.31 11.56 -8.56
CA ILE A 186 -5.99 12.84 -7.91
C ILE A 186 -4.48 13.02 -7.86
N LEU A 187 -4.01 14.20 -8.25
CA LEU A 187 -2.62 14.61 -8.13
C LEU A 187 -2.47 15.64 -7.01
N TYR A 188 -1.61 15.32 -6.05
CA TYR A 188 -1.23 16.19 -4.95
C TYR A 188 0.22 16.62 -5.08
N HIS A 189 0.50 17.89 -4.80
CA HIS A 189 1.85 18.43 -4.71
C HIS A 189 2.15 18.76 -3.26
N PHE A 190 3.30 18.30 -2.79
CA PHE A 190 3.83 18.55 -1.45
C PHE A 190 5.07 19.42 -1.56
N GLU A 191 5.13 20.47 -0.74
CA GLU A 191 6.24 21.42 -0.70
C GLU A 191 6.74 21.65 0.72
N ASN A 192 8.05 21.60 0.89
CA ASN A 192 8.72 21.91 2.14
C ASN A 192 8.90 23.43 2.34
N THR A 193 7.79 24.15 2.53
CA THR A 193 7.80 25.62 2.65
C THR A 193 8.50 26.15 3.91
N LYS A 194 8.71 25.30 4.92
CA LYS A 194 9.33 25.63 6.20
C LYS A 194 10.79 25.20 6.31
N ASN A 195 11.38 24.62 5.26
CA ASN A 195 12.74 24.04 5.28
C ASN A 195 12.94 23.01 6.42
N ILE A 196 11.92 22.20 6.70
CA ILE A 196 12.00 21.10 7.66
C ILE A 196 13.04 20.10 7.16
N THR A 197 14.02 19.79 8.00
CA THR A 197 15.04 18.81 7.64
C THR A 197 14.48 17.41 7.79
N LEU A 198 14.44 16.65 6.70
CA LEU A 198 14.09 15.24 6.74
C LEU A 198 15.16 14.42 7.48
N PRO A 199 14.77 13.32 8.17
CA PRO A 199 15.69 12.43 8.87
C PRO A 199 16.94 12.08 8.05
N GLU A 200 18.10 12.02 8.69
CA GLU A 200 19.38 11.73 8.01
C GLU A 200 19.45 10.31 7.42
N SER A 201 18.61 9.40 7.95
CA SER A 201 18.42 8.06 7.43
C SER A 201 17.82 8.02 6.02
N PHE A 202 17.10 9.07 5.62
CA PHE A 202 16.65 9.25 4.24
C PHE A 202 17.81 9.81 3.42
N ILE A 203 18.36 9.01 2.52
CA ILE A 203 19.50 9.41 1.68
C ILE A 203 19.00 10.38 0.59
N TYR A 204 17.84 10.08 0.01
CA TYR A 204 17.10 10.92 -0.94
C TYR A 204 16.11 11.82 -0.21
N ARG A 205 16.41 13.13 -0.13
CA ARG A 205 15.61 14.14 0.59
C ARG A 205 15.22 15.25 -0.37
N PRO A 206 14.16 15.06 -1.18
CA PRO A 206 13.66 16.12 -2.03
C PRO A 206 13.03 17.24 -1.19
N ASP A 207 12.95 18.45 -1.73
CA ASP A 207 12.25 19.58 -1.10
C ASP A 207 10.76 19.65 -1.51
N GLU A 208 10.39 18.87 -2.52
CA GLU A 208 9.02 18.75 -3.04
C GLU A 208 8.80 17.37 -3.68
N PHE A 209 7.56 16.88 -3.65
CA PHE A 209 7.18 15.63 -4.31
C PHE A 209 5.70 15.65 -4.73
N ILE A 210 5.34 14.75 -5.63
CA ILE A 210 3.98 14.52 -6.13
C ILE A 210 3.47 13.18 -5.61
N ILE A 211 2.21 13.14 -5.18
CA ILE A 211 1.45 11.91 -4.97
C ILE A 211 0.36 11.83 -6.04
N LEU A 212 0.38 10.75 -6.83
CA LEU A 212 -0.75 10.36 -7.66
C LEU A 212 -1.53 9.27 -6.94
N VAL A 213 -2.79 9.53 -6.57
CA VAL A 213 -3.69 8.52 -6.03
C VAL A 213 -4.72 8.16 -7.07
N GLN A 214 -4.87 6.86 -7.36
CA GLN A 214 -5.84 6.34 -8.32
C GLN A 214 -6.67 5.23 -7.69
N PHE A 215 -7.96 5.28 -7.92
CA PHE A 215 -8.83 4.15 -7.65
C PHE A 215 -9.85 3.93 -8.75
N VAL A 216 -10.34 2.70 -8.89
CA VAL A 216 -11.31 2.35 -9.95
C VAL A 216 -12.72 2.68 -9.45
N PRO A 217 -13.48 3.55 -10.15
CA PRO A 217 -14.87 3.87 -9.80
C PRO A 217 -15.79 2.65 -9.67
N GLY A 218 -16.86 2.83 -8.87
CA GLY A 218 -17.91 1.84 -8.69
C GLY A 218 -17.61 0.79 -7.64
N PHE A 219 -17.57 1.16 -6.36
CA PHE A 219 -17.38 0.21 -5.26
C PHE A 219 -18.46 -0.91 -5.25
N LYS A 220 -18.07 -2.11 -4.84
CA LYS A 220 -18.98 -3.27 -4.67
C LYS A 220 -19.34 -3.46 -3.20
N LYS A 221 -20.58 -3.85 -2.92
CA LYS A 221 -20.96 -4.30 -1.57
C LYS A 221 -20.16 -5.55 -1.20
N VAL A 222 -19.59 -5.52 -0.01
CA VAL A 222 -18.91 -6.68 0.60
C VAL A 222 -19.99 -7.63 1.09
N LYS A 223 -19.87 -8.90 0.69
CA LYS A 223 -20.84 -9.94 1.05
C LYS A 223 -20.84 -10.14 2.57
N GLU A 224 -22.00 -10.51 3.12
CA GLU A 224 -22.17 -10.68 4.57
C GLU A 224 -21.17 -11.68 5.17
N HIS A 225 -20.84 -12.73 4.43
CA HIS A 225 -19.90 -13.78 4.86
C HIS A 225 -18.54 -13.68 4.15
N ASP A 226 -18.16 -12.50 3.66
CA ASP A 226 -16.81 -12.32 3.11
C ASP A 226 -15.78 -12.34 4.26
N PRO A 227 -14.73 -13.18 4.20
CA PRO A 227 -13.69 -13.21 5.23
C PRO A 227 -13.04 -11.85 5.52
N VAL A 228 -13.07 -10.92 4.56
CA VAL A 228 -12.62 -9.54 4.78
C VAL A 228 -13.27 -8.90 6.00
N LYS A 229 -14.55 -9.16 6.29
CA LYS A 229 -15.22 -8.60 7.48
C LYS A 229 -14.65 -9.12 8.80
N VAL A 230 -14.14 -10.35 8.80
CA VAL A 230 -13.48 -10.93 9.98
C VAL A 230 -12.07 -10.40 10.13
N LEU A 231 -11.38 -10.19 9.00
CA LEU A 231 -9.98 -9.80 8.94
C LEU A 231 -9.74 -8.30 9.15
N ILE A 232 -10.65 -7.46 8.67
CA ILE A 232 -10.54 -5.99 8.73
C ILE A 232 -11.44 -5.44 9.82
N GLY A 233 -12.71 -5.87 9.85
CA GLY A 233 -13.71 -5.42 10.81
C GLY A 233 -15.14 -5.64 10.31
N PRO A 234 -16.09 -5.98 11.21
CA PRO A 234 -17.47 -6.32 10.84
C PRO A 234 -18.24 -5.17 10.18
N GLU A 235 -17.80 -3.93 10.40
CA GLU A 235 -18.36 -2.70 9.83
C GLU A 235 -18.09 -2.55 8.33
N VAL A 236 -17.13 -3.29 7.77
CA VAL A 236 -16.82 -3.24 6.33
C VAL A 236 -18.05 -3.62 5.51
N ALA A 237 -18.45 -2.72 4.61
CA ALA A 237 -19.62 -2.88 3.76
C ALA A 237 -19.34 -2.66 2.27
N TRP A 238 -18.26 -1.96 1.94
CA TRP A 238 -17.91 -1.63 0.56
C TRP A 238 -16.45 -1.98 0.27
N GLY A 239 -16.18 -2.41 -0.96
CA GLY A 239 -14.83 -2.73 -1.43
C GLY A 239 -14.62 -2.21 -2.84
N SER A 240 -13.42 -1.70 -3.08
CA SER A 240 -12.95 -1.31 -4.42
C SER A 240 -13.01 -2.48 -5.42
N ARG A 241 -13.20 -2.17 -6.71
CA ARG A 241 -13.36 -3.18 -7.78
C ARG A 241 -12.03 -3.53 -8.43
N GLY A 242 -11.73 -4.82 -8.51
CA GLY A 242 -10.53 -5.32 -9.17
C GLY A 242 -9.35 -5.45 -8.20
N ILE A 243 -8.31 -6.13 -8.67
CA ILE A 243 -7.14 -6.52 -7.86
C ILE A 243 -6.24 -5.32 -7.54
N THR A 244 -6.11 -4.39 -8.49
CA THR A 244 -5.32 -3.16 -8.41
C THR A 244 -6.23 -1.98 -8.62
N SER A 245 -6.85 -1.53 -7.53
CA SER A 245 -8.01 -0.65 -7.58
C SER A 245 -7.98 0.51 -6.59
N TYR A 246 -6.99 0.58 -5.71
CA TYR A 246 -6.72 1.75 -4.86
C TYR A 246 -5.22 1.87 -4.60
N HIS A 247 -4.52 2.74 -5.34
CA HIS A 247 -3.07 2.80 -5.36
C HIS A 247 -2.58 4.25 -5.26
N ALA A 248 -1.47 4.45 -4.54
CA ALA A 248 -0.72 5.70 -4.52
C ALA A 248 0.64 5.51 -5.20
N SER A 249 1.07 6.47 -6.00
CA SER A 249 2.42 6.57 -6.55
C SER A 249 3.08 7.85 -6.06
N PHE A 250 4.37 7.75 -5.73
CA PHE A 250 5.15 8.87 -5.22
C PHE A 250 6.26 9.23 -6.21
N TYR A 251 6.35 10.50 -6.57
CA TYR A 251 7.33 11.00 -7.53
C TYR A 251 8.03 12.26 -7.02
N ALA A 252 9.30 12.45 -7.37
CA ALA A 252 10.04 13.65 -6.99
C ALA A 252 11.21 13.92 -7.93
N GLY A 253 11.87 15.06 -7.71
CA GLY A 253 13.07 15.47 -8.43
C GLY A 253 12.76 16.16 -9.75
N ASN A 254 13.24 17.39 -9.90
CA ASN A 254 13.02 18.26 -11.06
C ASN A 254 11.54 18.27 -11.51
N ILE A 255 10.64 18.62 -10.59
CA ILE A 255 9.22 18.81 -10.95
C ILE A 255 9.17 20.02 -11.88
N GLU A 256 8.69 19.81 -13.10
CA GLU A 256 8.58 20.90 -14.07
C GLU A 256 7.49 21.89 -13.63
N LYS A 257 7.79 23.19 -13.76
CA LYS A 257 6.90 24.28 -13.36
C LYS A 257 6.63 25.19 -14.55
N ASN A 258 5.41 25.71 -14.63
CA ASN A 258 5.02 26.77 -15.57
C ASN A 258 5.70 28.09 -15.18
N GLU A 259 5.59 29.11 -16.05
CA GLU A 259 6.16 30.44 -15.80
C GLU A 259 5.61 31.12 -14.52
N ASP A 260 4.38 30.78 -14.12
CA ASP A 260 3.74 31.27 -12.89
C ASP A 260 4.17 30.50 -11.62
N GLY A 261 5.04 29.49 -11.76
CA GLY A 261 5.52 28.65 -10.67
C GLY A 261 4.59 27.49 -10.30
N SER A 262 3.43 27.33 -10.94
CA SER A 262 2.57 26.15 -10.77
C SER A 262 3.20 24.90 -11.39
N VAL A 263 2.86 23.71 -10.89
CA VAL A 263 3.33 22.44 -11.47
C VAL A 263 2.79 22.28 -12.89
N ALA A 264 3.68 21.98 -13.84
CA ALA A 264 3.30 21.75 -15.23
C ALA A 264 2.62 20.37 -15.37
N ILE A 265 1.38 20.38 -15.88
CA ILE A 265 0.56 19.18 -16.11
C ILE A 265 0.41 18.99 -17.62
N TYR A 266 0.73 17.79 -18.07
CA TYR A 266 0.70 17.38 -19.48
C TYR A 266 -0.41 16.35 -19.69
N LYS A 267 -0.98 16.33 -20.89
CA LYS A 267 -1.99 15.33 -21.28
C LYS A 267 -1.36 14.31 -22.21
N PHE A 268 -1.50 13.03 -21.89
CA PHE A 268 -1.28 11.96 -22.86
C PHE A 268 -2.37 12.00 -23.94
N GLU A 269 -2.08 11.39 -25.09
CA GLU A 269 -3.05 11.23 -26.19
C GLU A 269 -4.35 10.52 -25.75
N ASN A 270 -4.28 9.67 -24.72
CA ASN A 270 -5.43 9.00 -24.15
C ASN A 270 -6.17 9.81 -23.08
N GLY A 271 -5.88 11.11 -22.96
CA GLY A 271 -6.55 12.05 -22.06
C GLY A 271 -6.11 11.95 -20.59
N ARG A 272 -5.10 11.13 -20.25
CA ARG A 272 -4.57 11.03 -18.89
C ARG A 272 -3.59 12.17 -18.61
N ASP A 273 -3.78 12.82 -17.49
CA ASP A 273 -2.91 13.89 -17.02
C ASP A 273 -1.67 13.31 -16.31
N PHE A 274 -0.50 13.91 -16.53
CA PHE A 274 0.76 13.53 -15.92
C PHE A 274 1.66 14.73 -15.63
N VAL A 275 2.55 14.57 -14.65
CA VAL A 275 3.56 15.56 -14.30
C VAL A 275 4.93 15.05 -14.75
N ASN A 276 5.73 15.91 -15.39
CA ASN A 276 7.09 15.55 -15.73
C ASN A 276 7.97 15.58 -14.47
N VAL A 277 8.47 14.41 -14.10
CA VAL A 277 9.21 14.15 -12.86
C VAL A 277 10.37 13.22 -13.14
N LYS A 278 11.51 13.46 -12.49
CA LYS A 278 12.74 12.71 -12.75
C LYS A 278 12.74 11.32 -12.11
N HIS A 279 12.13 11.17 -10.93
CA HIS A 279 12.26 9.97 -10.12
C HIS A 279 10.90 9.50 -9.58
N ASN A 280 10.66 8.19 -9.71
CA ASN A 280 9.69 7.49 -8.87
C ASN A 280 10.38 7.10 -7.57
N ILE A 281 9.90 7.64 -6.44
CA ILE A 281 10.56 7.49 -5.14
C ILE A 281 10.05 6.30 -4.33
N ALA A 282 9.14 5.49 -4.88
CA ALA A 282 8.57 4.30 -4.23
C ALA A 282 9.61 3.35 -3.60
N LYS A 283 10.82 3.29 -4.17
CA LYS A 283 11.90 2.39 -3.73
C LYS A 283 12.93 3.05 -2.79
N THR A 284 12.74 4.32 -2.43
CA THR A 284 13.59 5.03 -1.46
C THR A 284 13.04 4.84 -0.05
N LYS A 285 13.87 5.03 0.99
CA LYS A 285 13.42 4.98 2.40
C LYS A 285 12.27 5.95 2.68
N LEU A 286 12.32 7.16 2.11
CA LEU A 286 11.20 8.11 2.16
C LEU A 286 9.94 7.52 1.50
N GLY A 287 10.06 6.89 0.34
CA GLY A 287 8.93 6.23 -0.33
C GLY A 287 8.31 5.10 0.50
N TYR A 288 9.14 4.27 1.13
CA TYR A 288 8.69 3.23 2.06
C TYR A 288 7.90 3.83 3.24
N ALA A 289 8.43 4.89 3.87
CA ALA A 289 7.76 5.58 4.97
C ALA A 289 6.44 6.28 4.53
N LEU A 290 6.39 6.80 3.31
CA LEU A 290 5.20 7.40 2.71
C LEU A 290 4.12 6.34 2.45
N TYR A 291 4.47 5.18 1.87
CA TYR A 291 3.53 4.07 1.70
C TYR A 291 3.01 3.54 3.03
N GLN A 292 3.89 3.33 4.00
CA GLN A 292 3.51 2.88 5.33
C GLN A 292 2.53 3.85 6.02
N THR A 293 2.78 5.16 5.88
CA THR A 293 1.90 6.20 6.41
C THR A 293 0.57 6.26 5.66
N PHE A 294 0.57 6.21 4.32
CA PHE A 294 -0.64 6.22 3.50
C PHE A 294 -1.55 5.03 3.82
N HIS A 295 -0.96 3.85 3.98
CA HIS A 295 -1.62 2.62 4.39
C HIS A 295 -1.63 2.40 5.91
N SER A 296 -1.50 3.48 6.71
CA SER A 296 -1.64 3.44 8.18
C SER A 296 -3.12 3.35 8.59
N THR A 297 -3.77 2.26 8.18
CA THR A 297 -5.19 1.99 8.37
C THR A 297 -5.48 0.51 8.09
N PRO A 298 -6.45 -0.11 8.78
CA PRO A 298 -6.87 -1.49 8.46
C PRO A 298 -7.64 -1.58 7.13
N TYR A 299 -8.06 -0.45 6.57
CA TYR A 299 -9.00 -0.37 5.44
C TYR A 299 -8.34 -0.36 4.06
N THR A 300 -7.01 -0.33 3.97
CA THR A 300 -6.32 -0.37 2.68
C THR A 300 -5.12 -1.28 2.72
N VAL A 301 -4.80 -1.89 1.58
CA VAL A 301 -3.61 -2.70 1.39
C VAL A 301 -2.98 -2.37 0.05
N LEU A 302 -1.65 -2.40 0.01
CA LEU A 302 -0.88 -2.43 -1.23
C LEU A 302 0.12 -3.58 -1.14
N GLY A 303 0.26 -4.32 -2.22
CA GLY A 303 1.33 -5.26 -2.42
C GLY A 303 1.91 -5.10 -3.83
N ASP A 304 3.24 -5.08 -3.93
CA ASP A 304 3.98 -4.93 -5.18
C ASP A 304 5.10 -5.97 -5.22
N ALA A 305 5.07 -6.83 -6.23
CA ALA A 305 6.09 -7.85 -6.51
C ALA A 305 7.17 -7.37 -7.49
N ARG A 306 7.01 -6.19 -8.10
CA ARG A 306 7.95 -5.59 -9.09
C ARG A 306 8.94 -4.64 -8.44
N SER A 307 8.68 -4.25 -7.19
CA SER A 307 9.61 -3.45 -6.42
C SER A 307 10.93 -4.21 -6.25
N GLY A 308 12.04 -3.50 -6.05
CA GLY A 308 13.35 -4.17 -5.95
C GLY A 308 13.37 -5.24 -4.86
N GLN A 309 12.62 -5.01 -3.80
CA GLN A 309 12.23 -5.96 -2.77
C GLN A 309 10.71 -5.97 -2.70
N SER A 310 10.10 -7.10 -3.06
CA SER A 310 8.66 -7.27 -3.04
C SER A 310 8.11 -6.90 -1.68
N SER A 311 7.08 -6.07 -1.66
CA SER A 311 6.66 -5.38 -0.45
C SER A 311 5.14 -5.34 -0.33
N VAL A 312 4.63 -5.45 0.89
CA VAL A 312 3.22 -5.29 1.23
C VAL A 312 3.11 -4.23 2.31
N PHE A 313 2.25 -3.24 2.14
CA PHE A 313 1.96 -2.20 3.12
C PHE A 313 0.53 -2.38 3.62
N TYR A 314 0.39 -2.54 4.93
CA TYR A 314 -0.89 -2.74 5.59
C TYR A 314 -0.82 -2.26 7.04
N ASN A 315 -1.80 -1.46 7.45
CA ASN A 315 -2.01 -1.04 8.84
C ASN A 315 -0.74 -0.55 9.54
N ASN A 316 -0.04 0.41 8.92
CA ASN A 316 1.20 1.02 9.43
C ASN A 316 2.40 0.06 9.54
N LYS A 317 2.33 -1.10 8.89
CA LYS A 317 3.45 -2.04 8.78
C LYS A 317 3.78 -2.29 7.32
N ALA A 318 5.01 -2.74 7.09
CA ALA A 318 5.43 -3.22 5.79
C ALA A 318 6.02 -4.62 5.91
N TYR A 319 5.68 -5.49 4.98
CA TYR A 319 6.12 -6.86 4.92
C TYR A 319 6.86 -7.10 3.61
N THR A 320 7.67 -8.14 3.57
CA THR A 320 8.34 -8.59 2.34
C THR A 320 8.20 -10.08 2.12
N PHE A 321 8.34 -10.47 0.86
CA PHE A 321 8.30 -11.85 0.43
C PHE A 321 9.30 -12.09 -0.69
N TYR A 322 9.82 -13.31 -0.76
CA TYR A 322 10.85 -13.70 -1.74
C TYR A 322 10.29 -14.58 -2.87
N SER A 323 9.11 -15.16 -2.67
CA SER A 323 8.46 -16.05 -3.61
C SER A 323 6.95 -15.99 -3.41
N ASN A 324 6.23 -16.01 -4.53
CA ASN A 324 4.77 -16.14 -4.65
C ASN A 324 4.27 -17.58 -4.41
N SER A 325 5.17 -18.57 -4.35
CA SER A 325 4.88 -19.99 -4.10
C SER A 325 4.78 -20.32 -2.60
N ARG A 326 4.21 -19.40 -1.80
CA ARG A 326 4.04 -19.58 -0.36
C ARG A 326 2.68 -19.06 0.10
N THR A 327 1.95 -19.90 0.84
CA THR A 327 0.68 -19.59 1.50
C THR A 327 0.83 -18.47 2.52
N GLN A 328 1.85 -18.56 3.37
CA GLN A 328 2.22 -17.50 4.30
C GLN A 328 3.27 -16.59 3.67
N LEU A 329 2.81 -15.79 2.71
CA LEU A 329 3.62 -14.85 1.95
C LEU A 329 4.39 -13.83 2.84
N THR A 330 3.77 -13.35 3.92
CA THR A 330 4.22 -12.14 4.66
C THR A 330 4.96 -12.42 5.98
N ARG A 331 5.87 -13.42 5.97
CA ARG A 331 6.63 -13.85 7.19
C ARG A 331 7.77 -12.93 7.61
N TYR A 332 8.04 -11.88 6.86
CA TYR A 332 9.12 -10.93 7.14
C TYR A 332 8.54 -9.53 7.20
N GLU A 333 8.83 -8.81 8.28
CA GLU A 333 8.50 -7.40 8.43
C GLU A 333 9.73 -6.56 8.00
N LEU A 334 9.49 -5.44 7.33
CA LEU A 334 10.54 -4.50 6.95
C LEU A 334 10.74 -3.48 8.07
N ASP A 335 11.99 -3.31 8.51
CA ASP A 335 12.38 -2.27 9.46
C ASP A 335 12.47 -0.92 8.73
N ILE A 336 11.31 -0.25 8.64
CA ILE A 336 11.17 1.07 8.05
C ILE A 336 11.05 2.09 9.18
N GLU A 337 11.84 3.15 9.08
CA GLU A 337 11.68 4.31 9.93
C GLU A 337 10.46 5.13 9.51
N ASP A 338 9.72 5.65 10.49
CA ASP A 338 8.61 6.56 10.23
C ASP A 338 9.11 7.89 9.62
N LEU A 339 8.18 8.78 9.24
CA LEU A 339 8.51 10.08 8.65
C LEU A 339 9.30 11.02 9.60
N HIS A 340 9.45 10.66 10.88
CA HIS A 340 10.28 11.36 11.87
C HIS A 340 11.64 10.69 12.11
N GLY A 341 11.93 9.55 11.48
CA GLY A 341 13.18 8.80 11.64
C GLY A 341 13.16 7.81 12.82
N ASN A 342 12.00 7.50 13.39
CA ASN A 342 11.90 6.52 14.46
C ASN A 342 11.72 5.12 13.88
N LYS A 343 12.52 4.16 14.35
CA LYS A 343 12.28 2.74 14.05
C LYS A 343 10.99 2.26 14.69
N ILE A 344 10.17 1.58 13.91
CA ILE A 344 8.90 1.02 14.36
C ILE A 344 9.12 -0.36 14.98
N LEU A 345 10.08 -1.13 14.46
CA LEU A 345 10.52 -2.38 15.06
C LEU A 345 11.57 -2.09 16.15
N GLN A 346 11.26 -2.43 17.40
CA GLN A 346 12.30 -2.51 18.41
C GLN A 346 13.07 -3.83 18.20
N PRO A 347 14.41 -3.83 18.15
CA PRO A 347 15.15 -5.08 18.07
C PRO A 347 14.82 -5.92 19.30
N PHE A 348 14.42 -7.17 19.08
CA PHE A 348 14.39 -8.18 20.13
C PHE A 348 15.80 -8.24 20.74
N LYS A 349 15.93 -7.84 22.00
CA LYS A 349 17.18 -7.94 22.76
C LYS A 349 17.37 -9.33 23.34
#